data_AF-A0A9X8DL39-F1
#
_entry.id   AF-A0A9X8DL39-F1
#
_cell.length_a   1.000
_cell.length_b   1.000
_cell.length_c   1.000
_cell.angle_alpha   90.00
_cell.angle_beta   90.00
_cell.angle_gamma   90.00
#
_symmetry.space_group_name_H-M   'P 1'
#
loop_
_entity.id
_entity.type
_entity.pdbx_description
1 polymer ?
#
loop_
_entity_poly.entity_id
_entity_poly.type
_entity_poly.pdbx_seq_one_letter_code
_entity_poly.pdbx_strand_id
1 'polypeptide(L)'
;SELHWLQAMKAVYCANLHVAPKMTDKSLGLVLEAYAAVAAVPPDNYYDTATPAVVDLCGVMFDEMETLVPQSHDHARKSLMLVLGHLQTLVASLPPPLPPHSSRGTHPMLHVFQLNWSTLHLIFTHTQSLPIQSKVSVVFSTLFRHVGVDAASLALSVIPMFMDAYDATGCRGFLDAVASTLHCASNETADLNRLLVLTFSHVASRASQLSLADDDLVAGVFDFVIIGGTSAPWLFGRAACFEFFFAFATEALSLGCANPSLFRFFQASWQWAHLAAASSSSNKAIIHPPTSFHHDVWSYVVPRMPAFFQRLFAATTRLGPTAVLDDTMDAVAETFLHAGRAFEPVQLELWTTQVLTSDAAFPKPGVAITVKNEFVELMRQPHVATARKLRRLLKQLCRN
;
A
#
# COMPACT_ATOMS: atom_id res chain seq x y z
N SER A 1 38.47 -6.03 30.26
CA SER A 1 37.21 -6.74 30.54
C SER A 1 36.28 -6.45 29.38
N GLU A 2 35.85 -7.48 28.66
CA GLU A 2 34.86 -7.31 27.61
C GLU A 2 33.53 -6.95 28.27
N LEU A 3 33.01 -5.76 27.97
CA LEU A 3 31.71 -5.34 28.48
C LEU A 3 30.63 -6.19 27.79
N HIS A 4 29.92 -7.02 28.55
CA HIS A 4 28.81 -7.85 28.05
C HIS A 4 27.54 -7.01 27.80
N TRP A 5 27.63 -6.05 26.87
CA TRP A 5 26.58 -5.07 26.57
C TRP A 5 25.24 -5.72 26.23
N LEU A 6 25.23 -6.81 25.45
CA LEU A 6 24.00 -7.54 25.11
C LEU A 6 23.31 -8.12 26.34
N GLN A 7 24.06 -8.72 27.27
CA GLN A 7 23.49 -9.25 28.51
C GLN A 7 22.96 -8.14 29.42
N ALA A 8 23.68 -7.01 29.51
CA ALA A 8 23.23 -5.87 30.29
C ALA A 8 21.93 -5.26 29.72
N MET A 9 21.85 -5.07 28.41
CA MET A 9 20.63 -4.57 27.75
C MET A 9 19.47 -5.55 27.85
N LYS A 10 19.71 -6.86 27.72
CA LYS A 10 18.69 -7.90 27.97
C LYS A 10 18.18 -7.83 29.41
N ALA A 11 19.06 -7.70 30.39
CA ALA A 11 18.67 -7.59 31.80
C ALA A 11 17.82 -6.33 32.06
N VAL A 12 18.16 -5.20 31.44
CA VAL A 12 17.34 -3.98 31.47
C VAL A 12 15.97 -4.24 30.85
N TYR A 13 15.91 -4.95 29.71
CA TYR A 13 14.65 -5.30 29.07
C TYR A 13 13.76 -6.16 29.98
N CYS A 14 14.28 -7.28 30.49
CA CYS A 14 13.55 -8.18 31.37
C CYS A 14 13.05 -7.46 32.65
N ALA A 15 13.86 -6.58 33.23
CA ALA A 15 13.47 -5.83 34.43
C ALA A 15 12.31 -4.85 34.21
N ASN A 16 12.04 -4.48 32.95
CA ASN A 16 10.96 -3.55 32.58
C ASN A 16 9.78 -4.24 31.88
N LEU A 17 9.76 -5.58 31.80
CA LEU A 17 8.65 -6.34 31.23
C LEU A 17 7.49 -6.55 32.22
N HIS A 18 7.76 -6.52 33.53
CA HIS A 18 6.81 -6.87 34.59
C HIS A 18 6.15 -5.66 35.28
N VAL A 19 5.19 -5.96 36.17
CA VAL A 19 4.13 -5.12 36.81
C VAL A 19 4.53 -3.74 37.36
N ALA A 20 5.82 -3.41 37.45
CA ALA A 20 6.29 -2.06 37.81
C ALA A 20 7.48 -1.62 36.93
N PRO A 21 7.25 -1.29 35.64
CA PRO A 21 8.31 -0.85 34.76
C PRO A 21 8.89 0.48 35.26
N LYS A 22 10.22 0.57 35.30
CA LYS A 22 10.95 1.79 35.67
C LYS A 22 11.18 2.69 34.45
N MET A 23 11.09 2.13 33.25
CA MET A 23 11.28 2.82 31.98
C MET A 23 9.96 2.92 31.21
N THR A 24 9.85 3.98 30.41
CA THR A 24 8.74 4.11 29.45
C THR A 24 8.94 3.17 28.27
N ASP A 25 7.86 2.80 27.59
CA ASP A 25 7.87 2.03 26.33
C ASP A 25 8.83 2.64 25.29
N LYS A 26 8.80 3.97 25.14
CA LYS A 26 9.72 4.70 24.25
C LYS A 26 11.19 4.49 24.64
N SER A 27 11.50 4.58 25.93
CA SER A 27 12.86 4.36 26.41
C SER A 27 13.31 2.91 26.21
N LEU A 28 12.38 1.95 26.35
CA LEU A 28 12.64 0.54 26.11
C LEU A 28 12.86 0.25 24.62
N GLY A 29 12.13 0.92 23.73
CA GLY A 29 12.39 0.91 22.28
C GLY A 29 13.82 1.33 21.93
N LEU A 30 14.35 2.39 22.56
CA LEU A 30 15.74 2.81 22.37
C LEU A 30 16.76 1.76 22.86
N VAL A 31 16.44 1.01 23.92
CA VAL A 31 17.28 -0.11 24.38
C VAL A 31 17.29 -1.23 23.34
N LEU A 32 16.16 -1.52 22.70
CA LEU A 32 16.06 -2.52 21.63
C LEU A 32 16.80 -2.09 20.36
N GLU A 33 16.72 -0.82 19.99
CA GLU A 33 17.50 -0.24 18.90
C GLU A 33 19.01 -0.37 19.15
N ALA A 34 19.45 -0.01 20.36
CA ALA A 34 20.85 -0.17 20.77
C ALA A 34 21.27 -1.65 20.83
N TYR A 35 20.39 -2.54 21.28
CA TYR A 35 20.62 -3.98 21.28
C TYR A 35 20.86 -4.49 19.86
N ALA A 36 20.00 -4.12 18.91
CA ALA A 36 20.14 -4.50 17.51
C ALA A 36 21.46 -4.01 16.91
N ALA A 37 21.85 -2.76 17.20
CA ALA A 37 23.09 -2.18 16.73
C ALA A 37 24.33 -2.90 17.29
N VAL A 38 24.33 -3.29 18.57
CA VAL A 38 25.44 -4.02 19.19
C VAL A 38 25.47 -5.48 18.71
N ALA A 39 24.32 -6.13 18.55
CA ALA A 39 24.23 -7.50 18.05
C ALA A 39 24.77 -7.63 16.62
N ALA A 40 24.67 -6.54 15.85
CA ALA A 40 25.15 -6.46 14.48
C ALA A 40 26.68 -6.36 14.32
N VAL A 41 27.46 -6.37 15.41
CA VAL A 41 28.92 -6.20 15.38
C VAL A 41 29.63 -7.53 15.68
N PRO A 42 30.65 -7.93 14.88
CA PRO A 42 31.14 -7.28 13.66
C PRO A 42 30.19 -7.51 12.45
N PRO A 43 30.08 -6.52 11.54
CA PRO A 43 29.17 -6.61 10.39
C PRO A 43 29.53 -7.74 9.43
N ASP A 44 30.81 -8.09 9.32
CA ASP A 44 31.32 -9.13 8.42
C ASP A 44 30.80 -10.53 8.77
N ASN A 45 30.39 -10.75 10.03
CA ASN A 45 29.81 -12.00 10.50
C ASN A 45 28.41 -11.81 11.11
N TYR A 46 27.70 -10.79 10.66
CA TYR A 46 26.42 -10.35 11.23
C TYR A 46 25.46 -11.49 11.54
N TYR A 47 25.23 -12.40 10.59
CA TYR A 47 24.25 -13.47 10.77
C TYR A 47 24.64 -14.45 11.89
N ASP A 48 25.90 -14.87 11.96
CA ASP A 48 26.33 -15.84 12.97
C ASP A 48 26.42 -15.20 14.37
N THR A 49 26.78 -13.91 14.44
CA THR A 49 26.94 -13.21 15.72
C THR A 49 25.62 -12.68 16.28
N ALA A 50 24.77 -12.13 15.41
CA ALA A 50 23.49 -11.55 15.82
C ALA A 50 22.44 -12.62 16.11
N THR A 51 22.39 -13.72 15.33
CA THR A 51 21.30 -14.70 15.45
C THR A 51 21.16 -15.28 16.86
N PRO A 52 22.21 -15.77 17.54
CA PRO A 52 22.07 -16.31 18.89
C PRO A 52 21.56 -15.26 19.89
N ALA A 53 22.06 -14.03 19.81
CA ALA A 53 21.66 -12.94 20.69
C ALA A 53 20.21 -12.53 20.46
N VAL A 54 19.81 -12.35 19.20
CA VAL A 54 18.44 -11.99 18.82
C VAL A 54 17.46 -13.10 19.18
N VAL A 55 17.82 -14.37 18.99
CA VAL A 55 17.00 -15.53 19.42
C VAL A 55 16.82 -15.53 20.93
N ASP A 56 17.89 -15.30 21.69
CA ASP A 56 17.86 -15.29 23.16
C ASP A 56 16.99 -14.15 23.73
N LEU A 57 17.03 -12.95 23.14
CA LEU A 57 16.17 -11.84 23.53
C LEU A 57 14.71 -12.07 23.11
N CYS A 58 14.49 -12.51 21.87
CA CYS A 58 13.15 -12.80 21.36
C CYS A 58 12.50 -13.96 22.11
N GLY A 59 13.27 -14.95 22.58
CA GLY A 59 12.77 -16.02 23.43
C GLY A 59 12.05 -15.48 24.66
N VAL A 60 12.63 -14.47 25.35
CA VAL A 60 11.97 -13.79 26.47
C VAL A 60 10.64 -13.14 26.05
N MET A 61 10.62 -12.51 24.87
CA MET A 61 9.40 -11.90 24.35
C MET A 61 8.32 -12.95 24.05
N PHE A 62 8.71 -14.07 23.44
CA PHE A 62 7.79 -15.16 23.09
C PHE A 62 7.27 -15.90 24.33
N ASP A 63 8.14 -16.18 25.31
CA ASP A 63 7.73 -16.75 26.60
C ASP A 63 6.68 -15.86 27.27
N GLU A 64 6.92 -14.55 27.33
CA GLU A 64 5.96 -13.59 27.89
C GLU A 64 4.64 -13.61 27.10
N MET A 65 4.69 -13.56 25.76
CA MET A 65 3.50 -13.64 24.92
C MET A 65 2.70 -14.92 25.19
N GLU A 66 3.35 -16.08 25.28
CA GLU A 66 2.70 -17.36 25.58
C GLU A 66 2.01 -17.37 26.94
N THR A 67 2.58 -16.70 27.95
CA THR A 67 1.90 -16.55 29.24
C THR A 67 0.68 -15.63 29.17
N LEU A 68 0.72 -14.62 28.29
CA LEU A 68 -0.33 -13.60 28.15
C LEU A 68 -1.50 -14.06 27.26
N VAL A 69 -1.27 -14.88 26.23
CA VAL A 69 -2.34 -15.32 25.29
C VAL A 69 -3.54 -15.95 25.99
N PRO A 70 -3.39 -16.86 26.96
CA PRO A 70 -4.53 -17.48 27.65
C PRO A 70 -5.31 -16.51 28.54
N GLN A 71 -4.76 -15.33 28.84
CA GLN A 71 -5.33 -14.37 29.78
C GLN A 71 -6.28 -13.41 29.05
N SER A 72 -7.53 -13.33 29.51
CA SER A 72 -8.58 -12.55 28.85
C SER A 72 -8.72 -11.10 29.34
N HIS A 73 -7.96 -10.69 30.36
CA HIS A 73 -8.09 -9.36 30.97
C HIS A 73 -7.34 -8.26 30.19
N ASP A 74 -7.83 -7.02 30.30
CA ASP A 74 -7.31 -5.88 29.53
C ASP A 74 -5.82 -5.60 29.76
N HIS A 75 -5.31 -5.86 30.96
CA HIS A 75 -3.87 -5.72 31.21
C HIS A 75 -3.06 -6.68 30.34
N ALA A 76 -3.49 -7.94 30.17
CA ALA A 76 -2.75 -8.92 29.38
C ALA A 76 -2.75 -8.53 27.91
N ARG A 77 -3.89 -8.02 27.40
CA ARG A 77 -4.00 -7.49 26.04
C ARG A 77 -3.07 -6.29 25.82
N LYS A 78 -3.01 -5.36 26.77
CA LYS A 78 -2.09 -4.21 26.71
C LYS A 78 -0.62 -4.65 26.71
N SER A 79 -0.26 -5.58 27.60
CA SER A 79 1.09 -6.15 27.64
C SER A 79 1.44 -6.88 26.34
N LEU A 80 0.54 -7.68 25.79
CA LEU A 80 0.74 -8.39 24.52
C LEU A 80 0.97 -7.40 23.37
N MET A 81 0.19 -6.32 23.30
CA MET A 81 0.37 -5.26 22.31
C MET A 81 1.74 -4.55 22.44
N LEU A 82 2.21 -4.35 23.67
CA LEU A 82 3.54 -3.78 23.96
C LEU A 82 4.65 -4.71 23.48
N VAL A 83 4.59 -6.00 23.83
CA VAL A 83 5.61 -6.98 23.44
C VAL A 83 5.64 -7.17 21.91
N LEU A 84 4.48 -7.20 21.24
CA LEU A 84 4.43 -7.17 19.77
C LEU A 84 5.02 -5.87 19.19
N GLY A 85 4.87 -4.74 19.89
CA GLY A 85 5.52 -3.48 19.55
C GLY A 85 7.05 -3.54 19.66
N HIS A 86 7.56 -4.13 20.74
CA HIS A 86 9.00 -4.37 20.92
C HIS A 86 9.57 -5.26 19.82
N LEU A 87 8.85 -6.31 19.45
CA LEU A 87 9.22 -7.20 18.34
C LEU A 87 9.29 -6.44 17.02
N GLN A 88 8.30 -5.58 16.74
CA GLN A 88 8.31 -4.70 15.56
C GLN A 88 9.53 -3.76 15.56
N THR A 89 9.85 -3.14 16.69
CA THR A 89 11.04 -2.28 16.82
C THR A 89 12.30 -3.06 16.47
N LEU A 90 12.48 -4.25 17.04
CA LEU A 90 13.66 -5.06 16.78
C LEU A 90 13.79 -5.45 15.30
N VAL A 91 12.68 -5.79 14.63
CA VAL A 91 12.66 -6.03 13.18
C VAL A 91 13.16 -4.82 12.40
N ALA A 92 12.70 -3.62 12.74
CA ALA A 92 13.06 -2.39 12.04
C ALA A 92 14.49 -1.91 12.34
N SER A 93 15.04 -2.26 13.50
CA SER A 93 16.35 -1.80 13.97
C SER A 93 17.52 -2.67 13.53
N LEU A 94 17.28 -3.95 13.26
CA LEU A 94 18.33 -4.85 12.77
C LEU A 94 18.78 -4.46 11.36
N PRO A 95 20.06 -4.66 10.99
CA PRO A 95 20.51 -4.37 9.63
C PRO A 95 19.70 -5.12 8.56
N PRO A 96 19.36 -4.47 7.43
CA PRO A 96 18.74 -5.16 6.30
C PRO A 96 19.70 -6.20 5.69
N PRO A 97 19.21 -7.12 4.85
CA PRO A 97 20.07 -8.10 4.20
C PRO A 97 21.20 -7.45 3.39
N LEU A 98 22.41 -8.00 3.52
CA LEU A 98 23.59 -7.51 2.79
C LEU A 98 23.53 -7.95 1.31
N PRO A 99 23.65 -7.03 0.33
CA PRO A 99 23.77 -7.38 -1.08
C PRO A 99 25.19 -7.92 -1.41
N PRO A 100 25.39 -8.84 -2.39
CA PRO A 100 24.48 -9.82 -2.97
C PRO A 100 24.83 -11.25 -2.52
N HIS A 101 23.85 -12.00 -2.01
CA HIS A 101 23.78 -13.48 -1.93
C HIS A 101 25.00 -14.28 -1.42
N SER A 102 25.98 -13.64 -0.76
CA SER A 102 27.29 -14.25 -0.44
C SER A 102 27.54 -14.44 1.06
N SER A 103 26.70 -13.87 1.92
CA SER A 103 26.69 -14.19 3.35
C SER A 103 25.77 -15.38 3.59
N ARG A 104 26.37 -16.53 3.97
CA ARG A 104 25.71 -17.83 4.20
C ARG A 104 24.81 -17.86 5.45
N GLY A 105 23.81 -16.98 5.55
CA GLY A 105 22.98 -16.89 6.75
C GLY A 105 21.54 -16.50 6.49
N THR A 106 20.65 -16.96 7.35
CA THR A 106 19.25 -16.51 7.41
C THR A 106 19.19 -15.26 8.27
N HIS A 107 18.43 -14.24 7.85
CA HIS A 107 18.23 -13.04 8.66
C HIS A 107 17.74 -13.41 10.08
N PRO A 108 18.29 -12.82 11.18
CA PRO A 108 18.01 -13.28 12.54
C PRO A 108 16.51 -13.33 12.88
N MET A 109 15.75 -12.32 12.44
CA MET A 109 14.30 -12.29 12.67
C MET A 109 13.51 -13.35 11.89
N LEU A 110 13.99 -13.78 10.72
CA LEU A 110 13.35 -14.89 10.02
C LEU A 110 13.54 -16.18 10.80
N HIS A 111 14.74 -16.40 11.35
CA HIS A 111 15.00 -17.56 12.19
C HIS A 111 14.13 -17.55 13.46
N VAL A 112 14.01 -16.40 14.12
CA VAL A 112 13.10 -16.23 15.27
C VAL A 112 11.65 -16.57 14.92
N PHE A 113 11.12 -16.08 13.79
CA PHE A 113 9.75 -16.37 13.39
C PHE A 113 9.53 -17.81 12.95
N GLN A 114 10.54 -18.47 12.38
CA GLN A 114 10.48 -19.90 12.11
C GLN A 114 10.39 -20.74 13.39
N LEU A 115 11.18 -20.39 14.41
CA LEU A 115 11.16 -21.08 15.70
C LEU A 115 9.86 -20.88 16.47
N ASN A 116 9.28 -19.67 16.39
CA ASN A 116 8.12 -19.26 17.18
C ASN A 116 6.83 -19.12 16.35
N TRP A 117 6.78 -19.78 15.20
CA TRP A 117 5.65 -19.67 14.26
C TRP A 117 4.32 -20.06 14.89
N SER A 118 4.30 -21.16 15.66
CA SER A 118 3.10 -21.65 16.36
C SER A 118 2.48 -20.59 17.25
N THR A 119 3.32 -19.83 17.96
CA THR A 119 2.89 -18.80 18.91
C THR A 119 2.33 -17.58 18.19
N LEU A 120 2.99 -17.09 17.13
CA LEU A 120 2.44 -16.01 16.29
C LEU A 120 1.13 -16.41 15.63
N HIS A 121 1.07 -17.63 15.09
CA HIS A 121 -0.13 -18.18 14.48
C HIS A 121 -1.27 -18.27 15.51
N LEU A 122 -0.97 -18.76 16.72
CA LEU A 122 -1.93 -18.86 17.82
C LEU A 122 -2.45 -17.47 18.21
N ILE A 123 -1.57 -16.49 18.40
CA ILE A 123 -1.94 -15.11 18.73
C ILE A 123 -2.89 -14.55 17.66
N PHE A 124 -2.53 -14.72 16.39
CA PHE A 124 -3.32 -14.18 15.29
C PHE A 124 -4.71 -14.85 15.19
N THR A 125 -4.76 -16.17 15.27
CA THR A 125 -6.00 -16.92 15.00
C THR A 125 -6.92 -17.03 16.23
N HIS A 126 -6.39 -17.14 17.45
CA HIS A 126 -7.17 -17.46 18.65
C HIS A 126 -7.53 -16.28 19.55
N THR A 127 -6.82 -15.15 19.49
CA THR A 127 -7.16 -14.02 20.36
C THR A 127 -8.48 -13.33 19.99
N GLN A 128 -8.98 -13.55 18.76
CA GLN A 128 -10.19 -12.93 18.19
C GLN A 128 -10.28 -11.40 18.37
N SER A 129 -9.13 -10.75 18.59
CA SER A 129 -9.02 -9.33 18.90
C SER A 129 -8.44 -8.62 17.70
N LEU A 130 -9.27 -7.86 16.99
CA LEU A 130 -8.87 -7.12 15.79
C LEU A 130 -7.64 -6.22 16.03
N PRO A 131 -7.51 -5.49 17.16
CA PRO A 131 -6.30 -4.72 17.45
C PRO A 131 -5.03 -5.58 17.55
N ILE A 132 -5.11 -6.77 18.16
CA ILE A 132 -3.98 -7.69 18.30
C ILE A 132 -3.60 -8.28 16.95
N GLN A 133 -4.60 -8.75 16.18
CA GLN A 133 -4.39 -9.26 14.82
C GLN A 133 -3.75 -8.21 13.92
N SER A 134 -4.24 -6.97 13.96
CA SER A 134 -3.65 -5.85 13.23
C SER A 134 -2.22 -5.58 13.66
N LYS A 135 -1.90 -5.67 14.95
CA LYS A 135 -0.52 -5.48 15.44
C LYS A 135 0.41 -6.59 14.94
N VAL A 136 -0.03 -7.85 14.93
CA VAL A 136 0.73 -8.96 14.33
C VAL A 136 0.95 -8.73 12.83
N SER A 137 -0.09 -8.30 12.10
CA SER A 137 0.03 -7.93 10.69
C SER A 137 1.06 -6.81 10.45
N VAL A 138 1.15 -5.82 11.34
CA VAL A 138 2.15 -4.74 11.27
C VAL A 138 3.57 -5.27 11.52
N VAL A 139 3.77 -6.20 12.45
CA VAL A 139 5.07 -6.85 12.68
C VAL A 139 5.55 -7.55 11.40
N PHE A 140 4.69 -8.38 10.80
CA PHE A 140 5.00 -9.05 9.53
C PHE A 140 5.23 -8.05 8.39
N SER A 141 4.41 -7.00 8.29
CA SER A 141 4.57 -5.98 7.26
C SER A 141 5.90 -5.25 7.36
N THR A 142 6.36 -4.99 8.59
CA THR A 142 7.67 -4.38 8.85
C THR A 142 8.78 -5.32 8.39
N LEU A 143 8.67 -6.62 8.70
CA LEU A 143 9.62 -7.64 8.27
C LEU A 143 9.72 -7.74 6.75
N PHE A 144 8.59 -7.82 6.04
CA PHE A 144 8.60 -8.00 4.58
C PHE A 144 9.19 -6.81 3.85
N ARG A 145 8.91 -5.59 4.30
CA ARG A 145 9.53 -4.37 3.74
C ARG A 145 11.03 -4.30 4.00
N HIS A 146 11.46 -4.80 5.16
CA HIS A 146 12.85 -4.70 5.61
C HIS A 146 13.75 -5.80 5.04
N VAL A 147 13.24 -7.03 5.01
CA VAL A 147 13.99 -8.23 4.61
C VAL A 147 13.77 -8.57 3.13
N GLY A 148 12.64 -8.19 2.54
CA GLY A 148 12.37 -8.41 1.12
C GLY A 148 12.35 -9.90 0.75
N VAL A 149 13.09 -10.24 -0.31
CA VAL A 149 13.04 -11.56 -0.99
C VAL A 149 13.33 -12.74 -0.05
N ASP A 150 14.24 -12.57 0.92
CA ASP A 150 14.60 -13.65 1.85
C ASP A 150 13.40 -14.10 2.72
N ALA A 151 12.39 -13.23 2.88
CA ALA A 151 11.17 -13.52 3.63
C ALA A 151 10.08 -14.24 2.81
N ALA A 152 10.34 -14.62 1.55
CA ALA A 152 9.33 -15.13 0.64
C ALA A 152 8.62 -16.42 1.12
N SER A 153 9.33 -17.34 1.76
CA SER A 153 8.72 -18.57 2.32
C SER A 153 7.74 -18.25 3.45
N LEU A 154 8.07 -17.27 4.29
CA LEU A 154 7.18 -16.81 5.34
C LEU A 154 5.99 -16.03 4.75
N ALA A 155 6.23 -15.16 3.77
CA ALA A 155 5.18 -14.45 3.03
C ALA A 155 4.15 -15.42 2.44
N LEU A 156 4.63 -16.50 1.80
CA LEU A 156 3.78 -17.56 1.24
C LEU A 156 2.86 -18.19 2.29
N SER A 157 3.31 -18.29 3.54
CA SER A 157 2.57 -18.89 4.66
C SER A 157 1.56 -17.94 5.31
N VAL A 158 1.85 -16.62 5.35
CA VAL A 158 0.98 -15.63 6.01
C VAL A 158 -0.08 -15.02 5.10
N ILE A 159 0.11 -15.02 3.77
CA ILE A 159 -0.87 -14.43 2.84
C ILE A 159 -2.26 -15.06 3.02
N PRO A 160 -2.44 -16.39 3.07
CA PRO A 160 -3.75 -16.99 3.27
C PRO A 160 -4.39 -16.54 4.60
N MET A 161 -3.59 -16.50 5.67
CA MET A 161 -4.03 -16.05 6.99
C MET A 161 -4.54 -14.60 6.99
N PHE A 162 -3.86 -13.68 6.30
CA PHE A 162 -4.34 -12.30 6.17
C PHE A 162 -5.55 -12.18 5.26
N MET A 163 -5.63 -12.98 4.19
CA MET A 163 -6.78 -12.99 3.30
C MET A 163 -8.03 -13.53 3.99
N ASP A 164 -7.91 -14.60 4.79
CA ASP A 164 -9.01 -15.13 5.59
C ASP A 164 -9.51 -14.09 6.61
N ALA A 165 -8.59 -13.39 7.28
CA ALA A 165 -8.94 -12.32 8.22
C ALA A 165 -9.59 -11.12 7.52
N TYR A 166 -9.11 -10.74 6.33
CA TYR A 166 -9.73 -9.73 5.49
C TYR A 166 -11.14 -10.14 5.08
N ASP A 167 -11.33 -11.38 4.62
CA ASP A 167 -12.64 -11.86 4.19
C ASP A 167 -13.65 -11.93 5.34
N ALA A 168 -13.19 -12.27 6.55
CA ALA A 168 -14.03 -12.34 7.74
C ALA A 168 -14.41 -10.97 8.32
N THR A 169 -13.54 -9.95 8.19
CA THR A 169 -13.69 -8.68 8.93
C THR A 169 -13.90 -7.45 8.04
N GLY A 170 -13.48 -7.52 6.77
CA GLY A 170 -13.38 -6.36 5.91
C GLY A 170 -12.30 -5.33 6.33
N CYS A 171 -11.42 -5.67 7.28
CA CYS A 171 -10.43 -4.71 7.74
C CYS A 171 -9.34 -4.47 6.70
N ARG A 172 -9.23 -3.22 6.23
CA ARG A 172 -8.18 -2.76 5.30
C ARG A 172 -6.76 -3.13 5.75
N GLY A 173 -6.48 -3.11 7.05
CA GLY A 173 -5.13 -3.37 7.58
C GLY A 173 -4.57 -4.74 7.17
N PHE A 174 -5.44 -5.71 6.90
CA PHE A 174 -5.02 -7.03 6.39
C PHE A 174 -4.63 -6.98 4.91
N LEU A 175 -5.31 -6.19 4.07
CA LEU A 175 -4.87 -5.94 2.71
C LEU A 175 -3.56 -5.15 2.65
N ASP A 176 -3.37 -4.18 3.54
CA ASP A 176 -2.08 -3.45 3.65
C ASP A 176 -0.93 -4.42 4.02
N ALA A 177 -1.22 -5.43 4.85
CA ALA A 177 -0.25 -6.47 5.21
C ALA A 177 0.05 -7.41 4.04
N VAL A 178 -0.96 -7.81 3.27
CA VAL A 178 -0.76 -8.55 2.02
C VAL A 178 0.05 -7.72 1.04
N ALA A 179 -0.24 -6.42 0.87
CA ALA A 179 0.51 -5.52 -0.01
C ALA A 179 2.01 -5.49 0.35
N SER A 180 2.35 -5.53 1.63
CA SER A 180 3.75 -5.52 2.07
C SER A 180 4.55 -6.75 1.62
N THR A 181 3.88 -7.89 1.36
CA THR A 181 4.53 -9.11 0.86
C THR A 181 5.01 -8.99 -0.59
N LEU A 182 4.58 -7.94 -1.33
CA LEU A 182 5.07 -7.66 -2.68
C LEU A 182 6.57 -7.34 -2.68
N HIS A 183 7.13 -6.85 -1.57
CA HIS A 183 8.59 -6.67 -1.41
C HIS A 183 9.37 -7.98 -1.40
N CYS A 184 8.70 -9.11 -1.16
CA CYS A 184 9.30 -10.44 -1.17
C CYS A 184 9.29 -11.10 -2.55
N ALA A 185 8.64 -10.50 -3.54
CA ALA A 185 8.53 -11.07 -4.88
C ALA A 185 9.82 -10.87 -5.69
N SER A 186 10.33 -11.95 -6.29
CA SER A 186 11.44 -11.95 -7.23
C SER A 186 11.25 -13.04 -8.29
N ASN A 187 12.14 -13.12 -9.28
CA ASN A 187 12.12 -14.22 -10.26
C ASN A 187 12.35 -15.60 -9.62
N GLU A 188 12.99 -15.65 -8.44
CA GLU A 188 13.33 -16.89 -7.73
C GLU A 188 12.18 -17.41 -6.86
N THR A 189 11.15 -16.58 -6.61
CA THR A 189 10.05 -16.89 -5.70
C THR A 189 8.77 -17.27 -6.47
N ALA A 190 8.85 -18.30 -7.31
CA ALA A 190 7.78 -18.66 -8.25
C ALA A 190 6.44 -18.97 -7.56
N ASP A 191 6.46 -19.69 -6.43
CA ASP A 191 5.24 -20.05 -5.69
C ASP A 191 4.58 -18.84 -5.04
N LEU A 192 5.36 -17.95 -4.44
CA LEU A 192 4.87 -16.67 -3.90
C LEU A 192 4.25 -15.82 -5.01
N ASN A 193 4.93 -15.72 -6.15
CA ASN A 193 4.43 -14.97 -7.31
C ASN A 193 3.09 -15.51 -7.79
N ARG A 194 2.94 -16.84 -7.84
CA ARG A 194 1.67 -17.49 -8.19
C ARG A 194 0.58 -17.15 -7.17
N LEU A 195 0.88 -17.21 -5.89
CA LEU A 195 -0.08 -16.87 -4.84
C LEU A 195 -0.51 -15.39 -4.93
N LEU A 196 0.44 -14.46 -5.08
CA LEU A 196 0.15 -13.03 -5.22
C LEU A 196 -0.73 -12.72 -6.43
N VAL A 197 -0.49 -13.39 -7.58
CA VAL A 197 -1.35 -13.28 -8.77
C VAL A 197 -2.78 -13.73 -8.45
N LEU A 198 -2.94 -14.88 -7.77
CA LEU A 198 -4.26 -15.35 -7.34
C LEU A 198 -4.91 -14.40 -6.33
N THR A 199 -4.15 -13.79 -5.43
CA THR A 199 -4.64 -12.83 -4.47
C THR A 199 -5.19 -11.57 -5.14
N PHE A 200 -4.53 -11.03 -6.17
CA PHE A 200 -5.09 -9.94 -6.96
C PHE A 200 -6.44 -10.30 -7.59
N SER A 201 -6.55 -11.50 -8.17
CA SER A 201 -7.82 -11.99 -8.74
C SER A 201 -8.90 -12.19 -7.66
N HIS A 202 -8.53 -12.67 -6.48
CA HIS A 202 -9.46 -12.80 -5.35
C HIS A 202 -9.98 -11.44 -4.87
N VAL A 203 -9.09 -10.46 -4.70
CA VAL A 203 -9.49 -9.09 -4.32
C VAL A 203 -10.41 -8.48 -5.37
N ALA A 204 -10.16 -8.72 -6.67
CA ALA A 204 -11.07 -8.29 -7.74
C ALA A 204 -12.46 -8.94 -7.61
N SER A 205 -12.51 -10.26 -7.37
CA SER A 205 -13.77 -10.98 -7.13
C SER A 205 -14.52 -10.41 -5.92
N ARG A 206 -13.84 -10.18 -4.81
CA ARG A 206 -14.43 -9.60 -3.59
C ARG A 206 -14.90 -8.17 -3.81
N ALA A 207 -14.13 -7.36 -4.55
CA ALA A 207 -14.49 -5.99 -4.86
C ALA A 207 -15.84 -5.86 -5.58
N SER A 208 -16.20 -6.84 -6.43
CA SER A 208 -17.51 -6.87 -7.11
C SER A 208 -18.71 -7.01 -6.17
N GLN A 209 -18.47 -7.44 -4.92
CA GLN A 209 -19.50 -7.66 -3.89
C GLN A 209 -19.51 -6.54 -2.84
N LEU A 210 -18.59 -5.57 -2.93
CA LEU A 210 -18.44 -4.54 -1.91
C LEU A 210 -19.56 -3.50 -1.96
N SER A 211 -19.97 -3.06 -0.76
CA SER A 211 -20.79 -1.87 -0.63
C SER A 211 -19.92 -0.64 -0.88
N LEU A 212 -20.29 0.17 -1.87
CA LEU A 212 -19.64 1.46 -2.14
C LEU A 212 -19.85 2.52 -1.04
N ALA A 213 -20.69 2.21 -0.04
CA ALA A 213 -20.89 3.06 1.13
C ALA A 213 -19.83 2.84 2.23
N ASP A 214 -19.02 1.77 2.14
CA ASP A 214 -17.93 1.52 3.09
C ASP A 214 -16.62 2.10 2.54
N ASP A 215 -16.32 3.33 2.97
CA ASP A 215 -15.16 4.08 2.49
C ASP A 215 -13.83 3.41 2.83
N ASP A 216 -13.72 2.72 3.97
CA ASP A 216 -12.47 2.09 4.40
C ASP A 216 -12.17 0.83 3.57
N LEU A 217 -13.20 0.04 3.26
CA LEU A 217 -13.09 -1.11 2.36
C LEU A 217 -12.70 -0.70 0.94
N VAL A 218 -13.40 0.29 0.38
CA VAL A 218 -13.10 0.82 -0.95
C VAL A 218 -11.68 1.40 -1.01
N ALA A 219 -11.26 2.13 0.03
CA ALA A 219 -9.91 2.66 0.13
C ALA A 219 -8.86 1.55 0.18
N GLY A 220 -9.10 0.49 0.95
CA GLY A 220 -8.19 -0.65 1.07
C GLY A 220 -7.95 -1.38 -0.25
N VAL A 221 -9.02 -1.62 -1.02
CA VAL A 221 -8.91 -2.27 -2.35
C VAL A 221 -8.08 -1.41 -3.31
N PHE A 222 -8.39 -0.12 -3.42
CA PHE A 222 -7.66 0.75 -4.34
C PHE A 222 -6.20 0.97 -3.91
N ASP A 223 -5.93 1.15 -2.61
CA ASP A 223 -4.57 1.29 -2.11
C ASP A 223 -3.76 0.00 -2.34
N PHE A 224 -4.35 -1.18 -2.14
CA PHE A 224 -3.73 -2.48 -2.47
C PHE A 224 -3.35 -2.58 -3.96
N VAL A 225 -4.28 -2.22 -4.85
CA VAL A 225 -4.06 -2.27 -6.31
C VAL A 225 -3.02 -1.24 -6.76
N ILE A 226 -3.02 -0.03 -6.18
CA ILE A 226 -1.99 1.00 -6.46
C ILE A 226 -0.60 0.49 -6.08
N ILE A 227 -0.47 -0.13 -4.89
CA ILE A 227 0.81 -0.71 -4.46
C ILE A 227 1.20 -1.85 -5.41
N GLY A 228 0.27 -2.73 -5.77
CA GLY A 228 0.49 -3.81 -6.74
C GLY A 228 1.02 -3.32 -8.09
N GLY A 229 0.33 -2.36 -8.72
CA GLY A 229 0.70 -1.81 -10.02
C GLY A 229 1.98 -0.97 -10.01
N THR A 230 2.41 -0.47 -8.84
CA THR A 230 3.62 0.35 -8.70
C THR A 230 4.84 -0.48 -8.29
N SER A 231 4.70 -1.36 -7.30
CA SER A 231 5.80 -2.13 -6.73
C SER A 231 6.08 -3.44 -7.46
N ALA A 232 5.04 -4.09 -8.02
CA ALA A 232 5.17 -5.35 -8.75
C ALA A 232 4.27 -5.42 -10.00
N PRO A 233 4.43 -4.48 -10.97
CA PRO A 233 3.60 -4.41 -12.17
C PRO A 233 3.57 -5.70 -12.99
N TRP A 234 4.64 -6.51 -12.96
CA TRP A 234 4.69 -7.80 -13.66
C TRP A 234 3.76 -8.85 -13.04
N LEU A 235 3.54 -8.82 -11.72
CA LEU A 235 2.56 -9.72 -11.06
C LEU A 235 1.15 -9.22 -11.31
N PHE A 236 0.92 -7.92 -11.16
CA PHE A 236 -0.39 -7.33 -11.37
C PHE A 236 -0.86 -7.47 -12.82
N GLY A 237 0.03 -7.29 -13.81
CA GLY A 237 -0.25 -7.58 -15.22
C GLY A 237 -0.63 -9.04 -15.47
N ARG A 238 0.07 -10.00 -14.84
CA ARG A 238 -0.27 -11.44 -14.93
C ARG A 238 -1.62 -11.80 -14.33
N ALA A 239 -2.11 -11.03 -13.36
CA ALA A 239 -3.43 -11.22 -12.77
C ALA A 239 -4.57 -10.75 -13.67
N ALA A 240 -4.28 -9.99 -14.74
CA ALA A 240 -5.23 -9.54 -15.75
C ALA A 240 -6.51 -8.88 -15.18
N CYS A 241 -6.39 -8.20 -14.03
CA CYS A 241 -7.52 -7.61 -13.30
C CYS A 241 -7.56 -6.08 -13.36
N PHE A 242 -6.61 -5.44 -14.04
CA PHE A 242 -6.58 -3.97 -14.19
C PHE A 242 -7.88 -3.43 -14.81
N GLU A 243 -8.36 -4.04 -15.89
CA GLU A 243 -9.57 -3.60 -16.58
C GLU A 243 -10.80 -3.60 -15.65
N PHE A 244 -10.91 -4.65 -14.82
CA PHE A 244 -11.95 -4.75 -13.81
C PHE A 244 -11.86 -3.60 -12.82
N PHE A 245 -10.69 -3.35 -12.23
CA PHE A 245 -10.53 -2.27 -11.24
C PHE A 245 -10.78 -0.88 -11.85
N PHE A 246 -10.39 -0.67 -13.11
CA PHE A 246 -10.66 0.58 -13.81
C PHE A 246 -12.16 0.77 -14.08
N ALA A 247 -12.86 -0.27 -14.52
CA ALA A 247 -14.31 -0.24 -14.69
C ALA A 247 -15.04 -0.02 -13.36
N PHE A 248 -14.64 -0.75 -12.32
CA PHE A 248 -15.19 -0.63 -10.96
C PHE A 248 -15.01 0.79 -10.39
N ALA A 249 -13.81 1.37 -10.49
CA ALA A 249 -13.57 2.76 -10.07
C ALA A 249 -14.42 3.76 -10.86
N THR A 250 -14.55 3.55 -12.17
CA THR A 250 -15.33 4.43 -13.04
C THR A 250 -16.83 4.36 -12.72
N GLU A 251 -17.33 3.17 -12.41
CA GLU A 251 -18.71 2.94 -11.98
C GLU A 251 -18.97 3.54 -10.60
N ALA A 252 -18.08 3.31 -9.63
CA ALA A 252 -18.16 3.90 -8.30
C ALA A 252 -18.23 5.43 -8.36
N LEU A 253 -17.39 6.06 -9.18
CA LEU A 253 -17.46 7.50 -9.44
C LEU A 253 -18.83 7.92 -9.99
N SER A 254 -19.38 7.14 -10.93
CA SER A 254 -20.69 7.42 -11.50
C SER A 254 -21.85 7.20 -10.54
N LEU A 255 -21.67 6.40 -9.49
CA LEU A 255 -22.64 6.21 -8.40
C LEU A 255 -22.48 7.26 -7.29
N GLY A 256 -21.53 8.19 -7.44
CA GLY A 256 -21.30 9.31 -6.52
C GLY A 256 -20.33 9.00 -5.39
N CYS A 257 -19.58 7.90 -5.46
CA CYS A 257 -18.49 7.64 -4.52
C CYS A 257 -17.40 8.71 -4.69
N ALA A 258 -17.08 9.40 -3.60
CA ALA A 258 -16.08 10.47 -3.54
C ALA A 258 -14.80 10.05 -2.79
N ASN A 259 -14.56 8.75 -2.65
CA ASN A 259 -13.44 8.21 -1.89
C ASN A 259 -12.09 8.69 -2.47
N PRO A 260 -11.18 9.27 -1.66
CA PRO A 260 -9.89 9.76 -2.16
C PRO A 260 -9.01 8.71 -2.84
N SER A 261 -9.07 7.43 -2.41
CA SER A 261 -8.28 6.35 -3.01
C SER A 261 -8.67 6.05 -4.45
N LEU A 262 -9.94 6.25 -4.82
CA LEU A 262 -10.41 6.09 -6.18
C LEU A 262 -9.75 7.11 -7.13
N PHE A 263 -9.61 8.37 -6.70
CA PHE A 263 -8.88 9.39 -7.46
C PHE A 263 -7.38 9.11 -7.52
N ARG A 264 -6.78 8.66 -6.41
CA ARG A 264 -5.37 8.23 -6.40
C ARG A 264 -5.13 7.05 -7.36
N PHE A 265 -6.07 6.13 -7.47
CA PHE A 265 -5.99 5.00 -8.41
C PHE A 265 -6.03 5.46 -9.86
N PHE A 266 -6.89 6.41 -10.21
CA PHE A 266 -6.86 7.02 -11.56
C PHE A 266 -5.54 7.72 -11.84
N GLN A 267 -5.04 8.51 -10.89
CA GLN A 267 -3.75 9.19 -11.02
C GLN A 267 -2.59 8.21 -11.24
N ALA A 268 -2.58 7.10 -10.50
CA ALA A 268 -1.61 6.01 -10.71
C ALA A 268 -1.76 5.36 -12.10
N SER A 269 -3.00 5.14 -12.55
CA SER A 269 -3.29 4.59 -13.88
C SER A 269 -2.76 5.49 -15.02
N TRP A 270 -2.84 6.81 -14.87
CA TRP A 270 -2.25 7.75 -15.83
C TRP A 270 -0.72 7.62 -15.87
N GLN A 271 -0.08 7.51 -14.70
CA GLN A 271 1.36 7.33 -14.62
C GLN A 271 1.79 6.01 -15.25
N TRP A 272 1.08 4.91 -14.99
CA TRP A 272 1.36 3.62 -15.61
C TRP A 272 1.20 3.67 -17.13
N ALA A 273 0.19 4.37 -17.65
CA ALA A 273 0.03 4.59 -19.09
C ALA A 273 1.15 5.46 -19.68
N HIS A 274 1.58 6.51 -18.96
CA HIS A 274 2.65 7.41 -19.38
C HIS A 274 3.99 6.69 -19.54
N LEU A 275 4.31 5.76 -18.63
CA LEU A 275 5.54 4.97 -18.69
C LEU A 275 5.65 4.15 -19.99
N ALA A 276 4.53 3.70 -20.56
CA ALA A 276 4.53 3.07 -21.88
C ALA A 276 4.93 4.05 -22.99
N ALA A 277 4.40 5.27 -22.96
CA ALA A 277 4.70 6.31 -23.95
C ALA A 277 6.17 6.75 -23.91
N ALA A 278 6.73 6.97 -22.70
CA ALA A 278 8.14 7.36 -22.52
C ALA A 278 9.14 6.28 -22.96
N SER A 279 8.78 4.99 -22.82
CA SER A 279 9.61 3.88 -23.30
C SER A 279 9.66 3.77 -24.83
N SER A 280 8.67 4.34 -25.52
CA SER A 280 8.53 4.29 -26.98
C SER A 280 9.30 5.41 -27.71
N SER A 281 9.71 6.47 -26.99
CA SER A 281 10.37 7.66 -27.56
C SER A 281 11.90 7.66 -27.39
N SER A 282 12.47 6.69 -26.67
CA SER A 282 13.92 6.56 -26.50
C SER A 282 14.47 5.56 -27.53
N ASN A 283 15.35 6.04 -28.41
CA ASN A 283 16.05 5.25 -29.44
C ASN A 283 17.10 4.26 -28.84
N LYS A 284 16.92 3.83 -27.59
CA LYS A 284 17.68 2.75 -26.95
C LYS A 284 16.75 1.55 -26.83
N ALA A 285 17.00 0.55 -27.65
CA ALA A 285 16.38 -0.76 -27.58
C ALA A 285 16.73 -1.46 -26.25
N ILE A 286 16.05 -1.07 -25.17
CA ILE A 286 15.64 -2.04 -24.17
C ILE A 286 14.28 -2.51 -24.67
N ILE A 287 14.29 -3.69 -25.30
CA ILE A 287 13.09 -4.40 -25.71
C ILE A 287 12.34 -4.73 -24.41
N HIS A 288 11.47 -3.84 -23.95
CA HIS A 288 10.39 -4.25 -23.08
C HIS A 288 9.47 -5.12 -23.94
N PRO A 289 9.12 -6.34 -23.50
CA PRO A 289 8.33 -7.24 -24.32
C PRO A 289 7.01 -6.54 -24.71
N PRO A 290 6.50 -6.76 -25.94
CA PRO A 290 5.29 -6.12 -26.51
C PRO A 290 3.97 -6.44 -25.78
N THR A 291 4.04 -6.90 -24.53
CA THR A 291 2.96 -7.27 -23.61
C THR A 291 3.37 -6.85 -22.19
N SER A 292 3.87 -5.62 -22.04
CA SER A 292 4.21 -5.07 -20.73
C SER A 292 2.95 -4.46 -20.11
N PHE A 293 2.76 -4.65 -18.79
CA PHE A 293 1.64 -4.11 -18.02
C PHE A 293 1.30 -2.65 -18.38
N HIS A 294 2.32 -1.79 -18.55
CA HIS A 294 2.13 -0.38 -18.92
C HIS A 294 1.49 -0.20 -20.30
N HIS A 295 1.84 -1.03 -21.29
CA HIS A 295 1.22 -1.00 -22.61
C HIS A 295 -0.24 -1.45 -22.55
N ASP A 296 -0.53 -2.51 -21.78
CA ASP A 296 -1.89 -3.00 -21.57
C ASP A 296 -2.75 -1.90 -20.92
N VAL A 297 -2.25 -1.26 -19.87
CA VAL A 297 -2.89 -0.10 -19.22
C VAL A 297 -3.11 1.03 -20.22
N TRP A 298 -2.10 1.43 -20.99
CA TRP A 298 -2.21 2.49 -21.99
C TRP A 298 -3.29 2.18 -23.03
N SER A 299 -3.27 0.97 -23.59
CA SER A 299 -4.19 0.53 -24.64
C SER A 299 -5.65 0.46 -24.15
N TYR A 300 -5.85 0.14 -22.87
CA TYR A 300 -7.17 0.11 -22.27
C TYR A 300 -7.67 1.52 -21.91
N VAL A 301 -6.81 2.34 -21.31
CA VAL A 301 -7.15 3.66 -20.78
C VAL A 301 -7.40 4.68 -21.88
N VAL A 302 -6.46 4.83 -22.82
CA VAL A 302 -6.43 5.94 -23.77
C VAL A 302 -7.72 6.05 -24.60
N PRO A 303 -8.28 4.97 -25.16
CA PRO A 303 -9.55 5.04 -25.90
C PRO A 303 -10.76 5.47 -25.06
N ARG A 304 -10.68 5.33 -23.73
CA ARG A 304 -11.78 5.59 -22.78
C ARG A 304 -11.70 6.98 -22.14
N MET A 305 -10.61 7.73 -22.37
CA MET A 305 -10.36 9.03 -21.75
C MET A 305 -11.49 10.05 -21.95
N PRO A 306 -12.10 10.24 -23.14
CA PRO A 306 -13.22 11.17 -23.29
C PRO A 306 -14.41 10.84 -22.40
N ALA A 307 -14.84 9.57 -22.42
CA ALA A 307 -15.97 9.11 -21.61
C ALA A 307 -15.67 9.15 -20.11
N PHE A 308 -14.40 9.00 -19.73
CA PHE A 308 -13.95 9.14 -18.35
C PHE A 308 -13.95 10.61 -17.91
N PHE A 309 -13.42 11.54 -18.71
CA PHE A 309 -13.47 12.98 -18.42
C PHE A 309 -14.90 13.49 -18.28
N GLN A 310 -15.84 13.01 -19.11
CA GLN A 310 -17.26 13.31 -18.95
C GLN A 310 -17.78 12.89 -17.56
N ARG A 311 -17.37 11.71 -17.06
CA ARG A 311 -17.75 11.25 -15.72
C ARG A 311 -17.14 12.09 -14.61
N LEU A 312 -15.87 12.50 -14.73
CA LEU A 312 -15.23 13.42 -13.77
C LEU A 312 -15.97 14.76 -13.69
N PHE A 313 -16.30 15.37 -14.82
CA PHE A 313 -17.11 16.59 -14.83
C PHE A 313 -18.50 16.34 -14.23
N ALA A 314 -19.16 15.23 -14.56
CA ALA A 314 -20.46 14.88 -14.01
C ALA A 314 -20.41 14.64 -12.49
N ALA A 315 -19.31 14.13 -11.94
CA ALA A 315 -19.14 13.96 -10.49
C ALA A 315 -19.18 15.33 -9.78
N THR A 316 -18.63 16.38 -10.40
CA THR A 316 -18.65 17.75 -9.84
C THR A 316 -20.00 18.48 -9.97
N THR A 317 -20.93 17.98 -10.79
CA THR A 317 -22.26 18.61 -10.99
C THR A 317 -23.39 17.99 -10.16
N ARG A 318 -23.23 16.75 -9.69
CA ARG A 318 -24.27 15.96 -9.00
C ARG A 318 -24.42 16.28 -7.52
N LEU A 319 -23.35 16.70 -6.85
CA LEU A 319 -23.36 16.96 -5.42
C LEU A 319 -23.84 18.39 -5.15
N GLY A 320 -24.77 18.55 -4.20
CA GLY A 320 -25.19 19.87 -3.72
C GLY A 320 -24.04 20.62 -3.01
N PRO A 321 -24.18 21.92 -2.71
CA PRO A 321 -23.14 22.72 -2.07
C PRO A 321 -22.88 22.21 -0.63
N THR A 322 -21.93 21.30 -0.52
CA THR A 322 -21.55 20.58 0.70
C THR A 322 -20.03 20.57 0.80
N ALA A 323 -19.49 20.35 2.01
CA ALA A 323 -18.05 20.17 2.19
C ALA A 323 -17.50 19.02 1.32
N VAL A 324 -18.28 17.93 1.19
CA VAL A 324 -17.99 16.79 0.33
C VAL A 324 -17.85 17.19 -1.15
N LEU A 325 -18.68 18.12 -1.64
CA LEU A 325 -18.53 18.64 -3.00
C LEU A 325 -17.21 19.41 -3.17
N ASP A 326 -16.82 20.22 -2.17
CA ASP A 326 -15.59 21.00 -2.23
C ASP A 326 -14.34 20.10 -2.25
N ASP A 327 -14.32 19.03 -1.46
CA ASP A 327 -13.25 18.03 -1.45
C ASP A 327 -13.23 17.20 -2.76
N THR A 328 -14.41 16.83 -3.26
CA THR A 328 -14.53 16.13 -4.56
C THR A 328 -14.03 17.00 -5.71
N MET A 329 -14.34 18.31 -5.70
CA MET A 329 -13.85 19.26 -6.70
C MET A 329 -12.33 19.39 -6.67
N ASP A 330 -11.72 19.38 -5.48
CA ASP A 330 -10.26 19.38 -5.34
C ASP A 330 -9.65 18.08 -5.89
N ALA A 331 -10.21 16.92 -5.55
CA ALA A 331 -9.74 15.63 -6.04
C ALA A 331 -9.87 15.49 -7.57
N VAL A 332 -10.98 15.98 -8.15
CA VAL A 332 -11.19 16.01 -9.60
C VAL A 332 -10.20 16.97 -10.27
N ALA A 333 -9.98 18.16 -9.70
CA ALA A 333 -9.01 19.13 -10.21
C ALA A 333 -7.58 18.56 -10.23
N GLU A 334 -7.16 17.89 -9.15
CA GLU A 334 -5.88 17.20 -9.08
C GLU A 334 -5.81 16.04 -10.10
N THR A 335 -6.90 15.30 -10.29
CA THR A 335 -6.94 14.22 -11.28
C THR A 335 -6.74 14.74 -12.71
N PHE A 336 -7.34 15.88 -13.08
CA PHE A 336 -7.09 16.55 -14.36
C PHE A 336 -5.66 17.08 -14.46
N LEU A 337 -5.12 17.67 -13.39
CA LEU A 337 -3.74 18.14 -13.35
C LEU A 337 -2.75 16.98 -13.59
N HIS A 338 -2.99 15.83 -12.97
CA HIS A 338 -2.21 14.61 -13.18
C HIS A 338 -2.33 14.07 -14.60
N ALA A 339 -3.52 14.11 -15.21
CA ALA A 339 -3.67 13.78 -16.63
C ALA A 339 -2.82 14.73 -17.52
N GLY A 340 -2.80 16.02 -17.18
CA GLY A 340 -1.94 17.05 -17.80
C GLY A 340 -0.44 16.75 -17.77
N ARG A 341 0.02 15.97 -16.78
CA ARG A 341 1.42 15.55 -16.63
C ARG A 341 1.71 14.22 -17.32
N ALA A 342 0.69 13.40 -17.56
CA ALA A 342 0.84 12.03 -18.04
C ALA A 342 0.62 11.89 -19.55
N PHE A 343 -0.20 12.74 -20.17
CA PHE A 343 -0.58 12.61 -21.57
C PHE A 343 -0.13 13.81 -22.40
N GLU A 344 -0.02 13.60 -23.72
CA GLU A 344 0.38 14.65 -24.65
C GLU A 344 -0.66 15.79 -24.69
N PRO A 345 -0.24 17.07 -24.70
CA PRO A 345 -1.16 18.20 -24.66
C PRO A 345 -2.22 18.20 -25.77
N VAL A 346 -1.84 17.77 -26.98
CA VAL A 346 -2.75 17.67 -28.12
C VAL A 346 -3.85 16.63 -27.88
N GLN A 347 -3.54 15.50 -27.24
CA GLN A 347 -4.53 14.47 -26.92
C GLN A 347 -5.50 14.96 -25.84
N LEU A 348 -4.98 15.63 -24.82
CA LEU A 348 -5.78 16.22 -23.75
C LEU A 348 -6.71 17.30 -24.29
N GLU A 349 -6.23 18.18 -25.17
CA GLU A 349 -7.01 19.18 -25.88
C GLU A 349 -8.16 18.51 -26.66
N LEU A 350 -7.87 17.47 -27.43
CA LEU A 350 -8.88 16.74 -28.20
C LEU A 350 -9.96 16.12 -27.30
N TRP A 351 -9.57 15.39 -26.25
CA TRP A 351 -10.53 14.74 -25.34
C TRP A 351 -11.38 15.75 -24.57
N THR A 352 -10.78 16.84 -24.10
CA THR A 352 -11.50 17.88 -23.33
C THR A 352 -12.41 18.69 -24.23
N THR A 353 -11.98 19.02 -25.45
CA THR A 353 -12.82 19.65 -26.49
C THR A 353 -14.01 18.76 -26.81
N GLN A 354 -13.79 17.47 -27.04
CA GLN A 354 -14.85 16.51 -27.32
C GLN A 354 -15.91 16.46 -26.22
N VAL A 355 -15.52 16.58 -24.96
CA VAL A 355 -16.44 16.50 -23.83
C VAL A 355 -17.16 17.82 -23.54
N LEU A 356 -16.44 18.94 -23.57
CA LEU A 356 -16.97 20.24 -23.13
C LEU A 356 -17.65 21.03 -24.25
N THR A 357 -17.22 20.85 -25.50
CA THR A 357 -17.65 21.70 -26.63
C THR A 357 -18.52 20.98 -27.64
N SER A 358 -18.47 19.64 -27.72
CA SER A 358 -19.30 18.88 -28.66
C SER A 358 -20.74 18.65 -28.19
N ASP A 359 -20.99 18.69 -26.87
CA ASP A 359 -22.34 18.61 -26.30
C ASP A 359 -22.75 19.98 -25.73
N ALA A 360 -23.75 20.61 -26.35
CA ALA A 360 -24.28 21.90 -25.93
C ALA A 360 -25.02 21.82 -24.57
N ALA A 361 -25.49 20.64 -24.18
CA ALA A 361 -26.24 20.42 -22.94
C ALA A 361 -25.35 20.11 -21.72
N PHE A 362 -24.06 19.77 -21.93
CA PHE A 362 -23.11 19.38 -20.89
C PHE A 362 -22.01 20.45 -20.67
N PRO A 363 -21.48 20.66 -19.44
CA PRO A 363 -21.91 20.08 -18.16
C PRO A 363 -23.27 20.57 -17.66
N LYS A 364 -23.74 21.75 -18.08
CA LYS A 364 -25.12 22.25 -17.92
C LYS A 364 -25.46 23.28 -19.02
N PRO A 365 -26.73 23.46 -19.41
CA PRO A 365 -27.17 24.57 -20.26
C PRO A 365 -26.90 25.92 -19.58
N GLY A 366 -26.35 26.90 -20.31
CA GLY A 366 -26.10 28.26 -19.80
C GLY A 366 -24.68 28.56 -19.32
N VAL A 367 -23.78 27.57 -19.28
CA VAL A 367 -22.36 27.80 -19.02
C VAL A 367 -21.74 28.56 -20.18
N ALA A 368 -21.03 29.66 -19.88
CA ALA A 368 -20.39 30.50 -20.90
C ALA A 368 -19.33 29.70 -21.69
N ILE A 369 -19.34 29.85 -23.02
CA ILE A 369 -18.36 29.24 -23.93
C ILE A 369 -16.92 29.61 -23.55
N THR A 370 -16.72 30.80 -22.97
CA THR A 370 -15.42 31.29 -22.49
C THR A 370 -14.84 30.42 -21.37
N VAL A 371 -15.66 29.93 -20.43
CA VAL A 371 -15.22 29.05 -19.34
C VAL A 371 -14.81 27.68 -19.88
N LYS A 372 -15.59 27.16 -20.85
CA LYS A 372 -15.28 25.89 -21.54
C LYS A 372 -13.94 25.99 -22.28
N ASN A 373 -13.73 27.07 -23.04
CA ASN A 373 -12.49 27.31 -23.78
C ASN A 373 -11.29 27.55 -22.84
N GLU A 374 -11.47 28.26 -21.73
CA GLU A 374 -10.41 28.46 -20.72
C GLU A 374 -9.98 27.12 -20.10
N PHE A 375 -10.93 26.20 -19.86
CA PHE A 375 -10.59 24.86 -19.36
C PHE A 375 -9.77 24.07 -20.39
N VAL A 376 -10.20 24.04 -21.65
CA VAL A 376 -9.46 23.37 -22.74
C VAL A 376 -8.05 23.95 -22.88
N GLU A 377 -7.90 25.27 -22.82
CA GLU A 377 -6.60 25.93 -22.95
C GLU A 377 -5.66 25.58 -21.78
N LEU A 378 -6.17 25.45 -20.55
CA LEU A 378 -5.37 24.95 -19.43
C LEU A 378 -4.90 23.50 -19.62
N MET A 379 -5.72 22.66 -20.24
CA MET A 379 -5.34 21.26 -20.54
C MET A 379 -4.32 21.17 -21.67
N ARG A 380 -4.38 22.11 -22.63
CA ARG A 380 -3.38 22.28 -23.70
C ARG A 380 -2.05 22.83 -23.18
N GLN A 381 -2.08 23.61 -22.12
CA GLN A 381 -0.88 24.21 -21.51
C GLN A 381 -0.71 23.76 -20.05
N PRO A 382 -0.40 22.47 -19.80
CA PRO A 382 -0.41 21.91 -18.44
C PRO A 382 0.61 22.57 -17.50
N HIS A 383 1.65 23.21 -18.02
CA HIS A 383 2.66 23.93 -17.24
C HIS A 383 2.13 25.22 -16.57
N VAL A 384 1.06 25.84 -17.11
CA VAL A 384 0.40 26.99 -16.47
C VAL A 384 -0.84 26.59 -15.65
N ALA A 385 -1.23 25.32 -15.72
CA ALA A 385 -2.34 24.78 -14.95
C ALA A 385 -1.95 24.56 -13.48
N THR A 386 -2.90 24.83 -12.59
CA THR A 386 -2.77 24.50 -11.16
C THR A 386 -4.10 23.93 -10.69
N ALA A 387 -4.08 23.07 -9.68
CA ALA A 387 -5.30 22.51 -9.10
C ALA A 387 -6.28 23.60 -8.68
N ARG A 388 -5.77 24.72 -8.12
CA ARG A 388 -6.59 25.89 -7.78
C ARG A 388 -7.30 26.51 -8.98
N LYS A 389 -6.62 26.70 -10.12
CA LYS A 389 -7.23 27.23 -11.35
C LYS A 389 -8.27 26.26 -11.91
N LEU A 390 -7.93 24.97 -11.97
CA LEU A 390 -8.84 23.92 -12.45
C LEU A 390 -10.08 23.82 -11.56
N ARG A 391 -9.93 23.85 -10.23
CA ARG A 391 -11.04 23.88 -9.27
C ARG A 391 -11.94 25.10 -9.47
N ARG A 392 -11.36 26.29 -9.70
CA ARG A 392 -12.13 27.51 -9.99
C ARG A 392 -13.01 27.33 -11.23
N LEU A 393 -12.46 26.77 -12.30
CA LEU A 393 -13.22 26.51 -13.52
C LEU A 393 -14.26 25.41 -13.32
N LEU A 394 -13.93 24.33 -12.62
CA LEU A 394 -14.90 23.28 -12.25
C LEU A 394 -16.08 23.88 -11.46
N LYS A 395 -15.83 24.82 -10.53
CA LYS A 395 -16.89 25.56 -9.84
C LYS A 395 -17.76 26.35 -10.82
N GLN A 396 -17.19 27.05 -11.79
CA GLN A 396 -17.96 27.80 -12.80
C GLN A 396 -18.71 26.90 -13.79
N LEU A 397 -18.17 25.71 -14.07
CA LEU A 397 -18.83 24.70 -14.89
C LEU A 397 -20.03 24.06 -14.16
N CYS A 398 -20.06 24.10 -12.82
CA CYS A 398 -20.99 23.31 -12.00
C CYS A 398 -21.97 24.13 -11.12
N ARG A 399 -21.56 25.32 -10.66
CA ARG A 399 -22.36 26.22 -9.79
C ARG A 399 -23.16 27.22 -10.62
N ASN A 400 -24.40 27.45 -10.20
CA ASN A 400 -25.19 28.62 -10.58
C ASN A 400 -24.60 29.87 -9.93
#